data_AF-A0A1D6M7X6-F1
#
_entry.id   AF-A0A1D6M7X6-F1
#
_cell.length_a   1.000
_cell.length_b   1.000
_cell.length_c   1.000
_cell.angle_alpha   90.00
_cell.angle_beta   90.00
_cell.angle_gamma   90.00
#
_symmetry.space_group_name_H-M   'P 1'
#
loop_
_entity.id
_entity.type
_entity.pdbx_description
1 polymer ?
#
loop_
_entity_poly.entity_id
_entity_poly.type
_entity_poly.pdbx_seq_one_letter_code
_entity_poly.pdbx_strand_id
1 'polypeptide(L)'
;MRAEATGSAAKLLAPRMVVSASSRVQELERFSHYVARQIGFDDVKECPHLCTLAYDYLRKNKGYEENIFAFFQNSMDPEPLIVKFIEELDKCIVGYFSFHWKYATYIITQVLTVEGATKRKFKNFVLEATR
;
A
#
# COMPACT_ATOMS: atom_id res chain seq x y z
N MET A 1 31.45 -1.53 -20.75
CA MET A 1 30.82 -0.69 -19.71
C MET A 1 29.40 -1.19 -19.47
N ARG A 2 29.16 -1.87 -18.36
CA ARG A 2 27.83 -2.39 -17.97
C ARG A 2 27.69 -2.21 -16.46
N ALA A 3 27.00 -1.16 -16.04
CA ALA A 3 26.55 -0.96 -14.67
C ALA A 3 25.46 0.13 -14.67
N GLU A 4 24.25 -0.19 -15.16
CA GLU A 4 23.10 0.72 -15.06
C GLU A 4 21.75 0.00 -14.96
N ALA A 5 21.73 -1.24 -14.42
CA ALA A 5 20.50 -2.01 -14.25
C ALA A 5 19.92 -1.96 -12.83
N THR A 6 20.71 -1.57 -11.82
CA THR A 6 20.30 -1.64 -10.40
C THR A 6 19.49 -0.42 -9.92
N GLY A 7 19.52 0.70 -10.65
CA GLY A 7 18.71 1.90 -10.34
C GLY A 7 17.25 1.84 -10.80
N SER A 8 16.90 0.88 -11.66
CA SER A 8 15.58 0.80 -12.31
C SER A 8 14.54 0.06 -11.45
N ALA A 9 14.90 -1.09 -10.87
CA ALA A 9 13.97 -1.92 -10.11
C ALA A 9 13.52 -1.27 -8.79
N ALA A 10 14.44 -0.66 -8.04
CA ALA A 10 14.10 0.02 -6.79
C ALA A 10 13.13 1.20 -7.01
N LYS A 11 13.21 1.89 -8.15
CA LYS A 11 12.30 2.98 -8.52
C LYS A 11 10.91 2.47 -8.91
N LEU A 12 10.83 1.24 -9.43
CA LEU A 12 9.56 0.56 -9.73
C LEU A 12 8.92 -0.02 -8.47
N LEU A 13 9.69 -0.42 -7.47
CA LEU A 13 9.18 -1.05 -6.25
C LEU A 13 8.92 -0.07 -5.11
N ALA A 14 9.55 1.10 -5.12
CA ALA A 14 9.33 2.12 -4.09
C ALA A 14 8.06 2.94 -4.36
N PRO A 15 7.40 3.45 -3.30
CA PRO A 15 6.37 4.48 -3.44
C PRO A 15 6.93 5.72 -4.15
N ARG A 16 6.19 6.27 -5.10
CA ARG A 16 6.60 7.49 -5.80
C ARG A 16 6.56 8.68 -4.83
N MET A 17 7.58 9.54 -4.89
CA MET A 17 7.69 10.68 -3.99
C MET A 17 8.19 11.90 -4.76
N VAL A 18 7.59 13.05 -4.47
CA VAL A 18 8.07 14.35 -4.92
C VAL A 18 8.71 15.06 -3.73
N VAL A 19 10.01 15.34 -3.85
CA VAL A 19 10.76 16.12 -2.86
C VAL A 19 11.10 17.50 -3.41
N SER A 20 11.01 18.53 -2.57
CA SER A 20 11.49 19.88 -2.92
C SER A 20 13.01 19.94 -2.96
N ALA A 21 13.56 21.03 -3.52
CA ALA A 21 15.00 21.32 -3.47
C ALA A 21 15.56 21.36 -2.04
N SER A 22 14.72 21.63 -1.04
CA SER A 22 15.07 21.59 0.39
C SER A 22 14.96 20.20 1.04
N SER A 23 14.81 19.13 0.25
CA SER A 23 14.62 17.75 0.71
C SER A 23 13.37 17.49 1.56
N ARG A 24 12.42 18.44 1.57
CA ARG A 24 11.09 18.25 2.16
C ARG A 24 10.19 17.48 1.20
N VAL A 25 9.49 16.47 1.71
CA VAL A 25 8.47 15.72 0.96
C VAL A 25 7.29 16.65 0.67
N GLN A 26 6.95 16.79 -0.60
CA GLN A 26 5.78 17.54 -1.05
C GLN A 26 4.61 16.59 -1.28
N GLU A 27 4.88 15.49 -1.98
CA GLU A 27 3.89 14.48 -2.30
C GLU A 27 4.46 13.08 -2.10
N LEU A 28 3.59 12.18 -1.67
CA LEU A 28 3.84 10.75 -1.61
C LEU A 28 2.66 10.06 -2.30
N GLU A 29 2.98 9.06 -3.10
CA GLU A 29 2.01 8.15 -3.69
C GLU A 29 1.15 7.54 -2.58
N ARG A 30 -0.17 7.64 -2.71
CA ARG A 30 -1.09 7.05 -1.73
C ARG A 30 -0.92 5.53 -1.72
N PHE A 31 -1.05 4.91 -0.55
CA PHE A 31 -0.93 3.46 -0.39
C PHE A 31 -1.77 2.66 -1.41
N SER A 32 -3.04 3.04 -1.63
CA SER A 32 -3.90 2.33 -2.58
C SER A 32 -3.41 2.42 -4.04
N HIS A 33 -2.79 3.56 -4.41
CA HIS A 33 -2.26 3.77 -5.76
C HIS A 33 -0.95 3.00 -5.94
N TYR A 34 -0.14 2.96 -4.89
CA TYR A 34 1.05 2.11 -4.83
C TYR A 34 0.68 0.63 -5.01
N VAL A 35 -0.31 0.12 -4.26
CA VAL A 35 -0.80 -1.26 -4.38
C VAL A 35 -1.29 -1.56 -5.80
N ALA A 36 -2.13 -0.69 -6.37
CA ALA A 36 -2.63 -0.86 -7.73
C ALA A 36 -1.50 -1.02 -8.74
N ARG A 37 -0.48 -0.16 -8.66
CA ARG A 37 0.70 -0.22 -9.51
C ARG A 37 1.57 -1.45 -9.29
N GLN A 38 1.73 -1.93 -8.05
CA GLN A 38 2.48 -3.16 -7.77
C GLN A 38 1.77 -4.40 -8.32
N ILE A 39 0.44 -4.41 -8.32
CA ILE A 39 -0.38 -5.49 -8.87
C ILE A 39 -0.48 -5.42 -10.42
N GLY A 40 -0.12 -4.28 -11.02
CA GLY A 40 -0.02 -4.11 -12.47
C GLY A 40 -1.11 -3.24 -13.11
N PHE A 41 -1.86 -2.48 -12.32
CA PHE A 41 -2.80 -1.47 -12.82
C PHE A 41 -2.08 -0.12 -12.97
N ASP A 42 -2.13 0.46 -14.17
CA ASP A 42 -1.53 1.76 -14.45
C ASP A 42 -2.44 2.92 -14.00
N ASP A 43 -3.75 2.75 -14.11
CA ASP A 43 -4.76 3.67 -13.55
C ASP A 43 -5.62 2.96 -12.48
N VAL A 44 -5.71 3.57 -11.30
CA VAL A 44 -6.58 3.11 -10.21
C VAL A 44 -8.06 3.02 -10.59
N LYS A 45 -8.49 3.74 -11.63
CA LYS A 45 -9.85 3.67 -12.16
C LYS A 45 -10.16 2.33 -12.86
N GLU A 46 -9.14 1.57 -13.25
CA GLU A 46 -9.30 0.22 -13.79
C GLU A 46 -9.84 -0.75 -12.74
N CYS A 47 -9.50 -0.54 -11.47
CA CYS A 47 -10.04 -1.31 -10.35
C CYS A 47 -10.29 -0.43 -9.11
N PRO A 48 -11.38 0.35 -9.07
CA PRO A 48 -11.67 1.24 -7.93
C PRO A 48 -11.85 0.46 -6.61
N HIS A 49 -12.39 -0.75 -6.69
CA HIS A 49 -12.60 -1.63 -5.53
C HIS A 49 -11.28 -2.06 -4.88
N LEU A 50 -10.19 -2.21 -5.66
CA LEU A 50 -8.87 -2.54 -5.14
C LEU A 50 -8.37 -1.47 -4.15
N CYS A 51 -8.66 -0.20 -4.42
CA CYS A 51 -8.27 0.88 -3.53
C CYS A 51 -8.95 0.77 -2.16
N THR A 52 -10.23 0.42 -2.14
CA THR A 52 -11.00 0.19 -0.92
C THR A 52 -10.47 -1.02 -0.15
N LEU A 53 -10.28 -2.15 -0.85
CA LEU A 53 -9.76 -3.39 -0.25
C LEU A 53 -8.37 -3.18 0.37
N ALA A 54 -7.49 -2.44 -0.31
CA ALA A 54 -6.16 -2.12 0.20
C ALA A 54 -6.23 -1.33 1.52
N TYR A 55 -7.09 -0.32 1.62
CA TYR A 55 -7.25 0.46 2.85
C TYR A 55 -7.94 -0.32 3.96
N ASP A 56 -8.98 -1.10 3.66
CA ASP A 56 -9.68 -1.94 4.62
C ASP A 56 -8.73 -2.98 5.23
N TYR A 57 -7.91 -3.62 4.40
CA TYR A 57 -6.90 -4.57 4.83
C TYR A 57 -5.80 -3.91 5.66
N LEU A 58 -5.23 -2.79 5.19
CA LEU A 58 -4.17 -2.05 5.90
C LEU A 58 -4.64 -1.57 7.29
N ARG A 59 -5.90 -1.15 7.39
CA ARG A 59 -6.48 -0.62 8.63
C ARG A 59 -7.09 -1.71 9.51
N LYS A 60 -7.24 -2.93 8.97
CA LYS A 60 -7.99 -4.02 9.58
C LYS A 60 -9.38 -3.55 10.03
N ASN A 61 -10.08 -2.86 9.13
CA ASN A 61 -11.44 -2.38 9.37
C ASN A 61 -12.38 -3.58 9.62
N LYS A 62 -13.45 -3.39 10.39
CA LYS A 62 -14.45 -4.46 10.56
C LYS A 62 -15.02 -4.83 9.20
N GLY A 63 -15.06 -6.11 8.86
CA GLY A 63 -15.58 -6.57 7.56
C GLY A 63 -14.53 -6.76 6.47
N TYR A 64 -13.24 -6.48 6.74
CA TYR A 64 -12.22 -6.47 5.68
C TYR A 64 -12.02 -7.84 5.02
N GLU A 65 -12.14 -8.94 5.77
CA GLU A 65 -11.98 -10.31 5.26
C GLU A 65 -13.18 -10.69 4.38
N GLU A 66 -14.39 -10.34 4.82
CA GLU A 66 -15.62 -10.55 4.09
C GLU A 66 -15.65 -9.73 2.79
N ASN A 67 -15.13 -8.49 2.81
CA ASN A 67 -15.00 -7.66 1.62
C ASN A 67 -14.04 -8.27 0.59
N ILE A 68 -12.92 -8.84 1.04
CA ILE A 68 -11.97 -9.55 0.16
C ILE A 68 -12.62 -10.81 -0.41
N PHE A 69 -13.28 -11.61 0.42
CA PHE A 69 -13.96 -12.81 -0.02
C PHE A 69 -15.05 -12.50 -1.07
N ALA A 70 -15.89 -11.50 -0.79
CA ALA A 70 -16.96 -11.06 -1.69
C ALA A 70 -16.41 -10.54 -3.03
N PHE A 71 -15.22 -9.95 -3.05
CA PHE A 71 -14.59 -9.49 -4.29
C PHE A 71 -14.20 -10.65 -5.21
N PHE A 72 -13.69 -11.75 -4.66
CA PHE A 72 -13.23 -12.90 -5.44
C PHE A 72 -14.28 -13.99 -5.65
N GLN A 73 -15.46 -13.92 -5.01
CA GLN A 73 -16.46 -15.00 -4.99
C GLN A 73 -16.91 -15.55 -6.35
N ASN A 74 -16.82 -14.76 -7.43
CA ASN A 74 -17.22 -15.16 -8.78
C ASN A 74 -16.05 -15.67 -9.65
N SER A 75 -14.84 -15.77 -9.09
CA SER A 75 -13.68 -16.31 -9.79
C SER A 75 -13.71 -17.85 -9.80
N MET A 76 -13.06 -18.46 -10.78
CA MET A 76 -13.07 -19.92 -10.99
C MET A 76 -12.44 -20.70 -9.83
N ASP A 77 -11.52 -20.07 -9.10
CA ASP A 77 -10.83 -20.65 -7.94
C ASP A 77 -10.47 -19.53 -6.94
N PRO A 78 -11.44 -19.12 -6.08
CA PRO A 78 -11.32 -17.91 -5.27
C PRO A 78 -10.32 -18.05 -4.13
N GLU A 79 -10.18 -19.23 -3.53
CA GLU A 79 -9.38 -19.42 -2.32
C GLU A 79 -7.87 -19.17 -2.59
N PRO A 80 -7.24 -19.76 -3.62
CA PRO A 80 -5.83 -19.47 -3.92
C PRO A 80 -5.60 -18.03 -4.38
N LEU A 81 -6.58 -17.41 -5.04
CA LEU A 81 -6.51 -16.01 -5.44
C LEU A 81 -6.54 -15.07 -4.23
N ILE A 82 -7.41 -15.35 -3.26
CA ILE A 82 -7.47 -14.58 -2.00
C ILE A 82 -6.15 -14.70 -1.24
N VAL A 83 -5.58 -15.90 -1.13
CA VAL A 83 -4.28 -16.11 -0.46
C VAL A 83 -3.19 -15.28 -1.13
N LYS A 84 -3.04 -15.40 -2.46
CA LYS A 84 -2.04 -14.62 -3.22
C LYS A 84 -2.27 -13.11 -3.08
N PHE A 85 -3.53 -12.68 -3.11
CA PHE A 85 -3.86 -11.27 -2.97
C PHE A 85 -3.46 -10.73 -1.59
N ILE A 86 -3.73 -11.47 -0.51
CA ILE A 86 -3.30 -11.12 0.85
C ILE A 86 -1.77 -11.06 0.93
N GLU A 87 -1.07 -12.04 0.37
CA GLU A 87 0.40 -12.04 0.32
C GLU A 87 0.96 -10.80 -0.41
N GLU A 88 0.36 -10.40 -1.53
CA GLU A 88 0.76 -9.18 -2.24
C GLU A 88 0.43 -7.91 -1.45
N LEU A 89 -0.69 -7.86 -0.73
CA LEU A 89 -0.99 -6.75 0.17
C LEU A 89 0.04 -6.65 1.29
N ASP A 90 0.42 -7.75 1.93
CA ASP A 90 1.45 -7.76 2.99
C ASP A 90 2.81 -7.30 2.47
N LYS A 91 3.23 -7.78 1.28
CA LYS A 91 4.45 -7.30 0.60
C LYS A 91 4.37 -5.80 0.32
N CYS A 92 3.22 -5.32 -0.16
CA CYS A 92 3.02 -3.90 -0.41
C CYS A 92 3.08 -3.07 0.87
N ILE A 93 2.55 -3.55 1.99
CA ILE A 93 2.65 -2.86 3.28
C ILE A 93 4.13 -2.70 3.66
N VAL A 94 4.88 -3.80 3.68
CA VAL A 94 6.30 -3.77 4.01
C VAL A 94 7.05 -2.84 3.07
N GLY A 95 6.90 -3.03 1.75
CA GLY A 95 7.54 -2.18 0.75
C GLY A 95 7.24 -0.69 0.95
N TYR A 96 5.96 -0.35 1.13
CA TYR A 96 5.52 1.03 1.29
C TYR A 96 6.15 1.73 2.50
N PHE A 97 6.29 1.03 3.64
CA PHE A 97 6.89 1.61 4.84
C PHE A 97 8.43 1.52 4.88
N SER A 98 9.03 0.50 4.24
CA SER A 98 10.48 0.26 4.29
C SER A 98 11.31 1.29 3.54
N PHE A 99 10.88 1.80 2.38
CA PHE A 99 11.73 2.68 1.56
C PHE A 99 12.00 4.05 2.18
N HIS A 100 11.18 4.48 3.14
CA HIS A 100 11.14 5.88 3.58
C HIS A 100 10.92 6.02 5.09
N TRP A 101 11.64 5.22 5.89
CA TRP A 101 11.59 5.31 7.35
C TRP A 101 11.81 6.74 7.90
N LYS A 102 12.73 7.51 7.28
CA LYS A 102 12.95 8.93 7.61
C LYS A 102 11.72 9.83 7.47
N TYR A 103 10.70 9.38 6.75
CA TYR A 103 9.44 10.08 6.54
C TYR A 103 8.24 9.33 7.14
N ALA A 104 8.47 8.32 7.99
CA ALA A 104 7.42 7.47 8.57
C ALA A 104 6.26 8.29 9.17
N THR A 105 6.53 9.41 9.84
CA THR A 105 5.49 10.29 10.40
C THR A 105 4.54 10.83 9.33
N TYR A 106 5.08 11.25 8.17
CA TYR A 106 4.28 11.73 7.04
C TYR A 106 3.46 10.59 6.43
N ILE A 107 4.09 9.43 6.21
CA ILE A 107 3.45 8.23 5.65
C ILE A 107 2.27 7.79 6.53
N ILE A 108 2.50 7.66 7.84
CA ILE A 108 1.47 7.29 8.81
C ILE A 108 0.36 8.33 8.81
N THR A 109 0.69 9.63 8.79
CA THR A 109 -0.33 10.69 8.77
C THR A 109 -1.20 10.59 7.53
N GLN A 110 -0.63 10.44 6.33
CA GLN A 110 -1.41 10.26 5.10
C GLN A 110 -2.33 9.04 5.16
N VAL A 111 -1.81 7.88 5.59
CA VAL A 111 -2.62 6.66 5.74
C VAL A 111 -3.74 6.86 6.76
N LEU A 112 -3.53 7.68 7.78
CA LEU A 112 -4.50 7.98 8.82
C LEU A 112 -5.52 9.08 8.45
N THR A 113 -5.22 9.96 7.49
CA THR A 113 -6.07 11.11 7.13
C THR A 113 -6.99 10.86 5.95
N VAL A 114 -6.77 9.82 5.14
CA VAL A 114 -7.77 9.36 4.16
C VAL A 114 -9.03 8.95 4.94
N GLU A 115 -10.18 9.56 4.67
CA GLU A 115 -11.34 9.59 5.56
C GLU A 115 -11.80 8.22 6.09
N GLY A 116 -12.32 8.19 7.33
CA GLY A 116 -13.16 7.10 7.84
C GLY A 116 -12.61 6.19 8.94
N ALA A 117 -11.32 6.19 9.29
CA ALA A 117 -10.77 5.23 10.28
C ALA A 117 -10.22 5.85 11.57
N THR A 118 -10.39 5.14 12.67
CA THR A 118 -9.97 5.51 14.03
C THR A 118 -8.45 5.61 14.12
N LYS A 119 -7.90 6.84 13.97
CA LYS A 119 -6.46 7.19 13.98
C LYS A 119 -5.58 6.47 15.00
N ARG A 120 -6.15 6.06 16.13
CA ARG A 120 -5.43 5.47 17.27
C ARG A 120 -5.00 4.01 17.05
N LYS A 121 -5.81 3.17 16.38
CA LYS A 121 -5.50 1.73 16.24
C LYS A 121 -4.36 1.46 15.27
N PHE A 122 -4.39 2.10 14.10
CA PHE A 122 -3.37 1.93 13.08
C PHE A 122 -2.01 2.50 13.50
N LYS A 123 -1.99 3.66 14.18
CA LYS A 123 -0.76 4.20 14.77
C LYS A 123 -0.10 3.19 15.72
N ASN A 124 -0.89 2.56 16.60
CA ASN A 124 -0.36 1.57 17.54
C ASN A 124 0.15 0.31 16.81
N PHE A 125 -0.53 -0.15 15.76
CA PHE A 125 -0.09 -1.29 14.95
C PHE A 125 1.28 -1.04 14.30
N VAL A 126 1.45 0.12 13.65
CA VAL A 126 2.74 0.48 13.03
C VAL A 126 3.85 0.62 14.08
N LEU A 127 3.55 1.20 15.24
CA LEU A 127 4.52 1.33 16.33
C LEU A 127 4.93 -0.03 16.91
N GLU A 128 4.01 -0.96 17.13
CA GLU A 128 4.34 -2.32 17.63
C GLU A 128 5.15 -3.13 16.61
N ALA A 129 4.88 -2.99 15.30
CA ALA A 129 5.64 -3.69 14.26
C ALA A 129 7.09 -3.18 14.08
N THR A 130 7.44 -2.10 14.77
CA THR A 130 8.75 -1.41 14.63
C THR A 130 9.51 -1.31 15.95
N ARG A 131 9.02 -2.01 16.99
CA ARG A 131 9.65 -2.16 18.30
C ARG A 131 10.41 -3.49 18.37
#